data_AF-A0A5K0WVV3-F1
#
_entry.id   AF-A0A5K0WVV3-F1
#
_cell.length_a   1.000
_cell.length_b   1.000
_cell.length_c   1.000
_cell.angle_alpha   90.00
_cell.angle_beta   90.00
_cell.angle_gamma   90.00
#
_symmetry.space_group_name_H-M   'P 1'
#
loop_
_entity.id
_entity.type
_entity.pdbx_description
1 polymer ?
#
loop_
_entity_poly.entity_id
_entity_poly.type
_entity_poly.pdbx_seq_one_letter_code
_entity_poly.pdbx_strand_id
1 'polypeptide(L)' 'MVESDGPRLYSCCNCRNNVSLHDDIISKAFQ' A
#
# COMPACT_ATOMS: atom_id res chain seq x y z
N MET A 1 5.49 -11.37 18.34
CA MET A 1 6.41 -10.71 17.41
C MET A 1 5.56 -9.73 16.63
N VAL A 2 5.59 -8.43 16.98
CA VAL A 2 4.95 -7.42 16.15
C VAL A 2 5.91 -7.22 15.00
N GLU A 3 5.59 -7.80 13.84
CA GLU A 3 6.19 -7.37 12.59
C GLU A 3 5.77 -5.91 12.42
N SER A 4 6.62 -4.99 12.90
CA SER A 4 6.56 -3.57 12.53
C SER A 4 6.96 -3.45 11.07
N ASP A 5 6.15 -4.05 10.19
CA ASP A 5 6.15 -3.72 8.77
C ASP A 5 5.58 -2.30 8.74
N GLY A 6 6.49 -1.32 8.79
CA GLY A 6 6.13 0.08 8.63
C GLY A 6 5.24 0.26 7.40
N PRO A 7 4.52 1.39 7.31
CA PRO A 7 3.45 1.57 6.32
C PRO A 7 3.86 1.04 4.94
N ARG A 8 3.19 -0.02 4.47
CA ARG A 8 3.51 -0.65 3.17
C ARG A 8 3.29 0.37 2.07
N LEU A 9 4.38 0.89 1.54
CA LEU A 9 4.40 1.82 0.43
C LEU A 9 4.30 1.05 -0.88
N TYR A 10 3.34 1.43 -1.70
CA TYR A 10 3.28 1.00 -3.09
C TYR A 10 4.01 2.02 -3.95
N SER A 11 5.04 1.54 -4.64
CA SER A 11 5.82 2.34 -5.59
C SER A 11 5.47 1.97 -7.02
N CYS A 12 5.51 2.95 -7.92
CA CYS A 12 5.33 2.72 -9.34
C CYS A 12 6.45 1.83 -9.88
N CYS A 13 6.11 0.74 -10.57
CA CYS A 13 7.10 -0.17 -11.16
C CYS A 13 8.00 0.51 -12.21
N ASN A 14 7.52 1.60 -12.83
CA ASN A 14 8.23 2.29 -13.92
C ASN A 14 9.20 3.37 -13.41
N CYS A 15 8.77 4.23 -12.47
CA CYS A 15 9.59 5.35 -11.97
C CYS A 15 10.06 5.18 -10.53
N ARG A 16 9.71 4.08 -9.84
CA ARG A 16 9.97 3.81 -8.41
C ARG A 16 9.42 4.86 -7.44
N ASN A 17 8.64 5.83 -7.91
CA ASN A 17 8.03 6.86 -7.07
C ASN A 17 6.94 6.29 -6.16
N ASN A 18 6.73 6.89 -5.00
CA ASN A 18 5.72 6.50 -4.03
C ASN A 18 4.34 6.92 -4.56
N VAL A 19 3.44 5.95 -4.74
CA VAL A 19 2.11 6.17 -5.34
C VAL A 19 1.02 6.18 -4.28
N SER A 20 1.06 5.23 -3.34
CA SER A 20 -0.01 5.07 -2.34
C SER A 20 0.47 4.23 -1.16
N LEU A 21 -0.22 4.34 -0.03
CA LEU A 21 -0.02 3.51 1.14
C LEU A 21 -0.98 2.32 1.12
N HIS A 22 -0.62 1.23 1.78
CA HIS A 22 -1.50 0.08 1.94
C HIS A 22 -2.81 0.42 2.67
N ASP A 23 -2.76 1.39 3.59
CA ASP A 23 -3.92 1.86 4.33
C ASP A 23 -4.95 2.58 3.44
N ASP A 24 -4.52 3.14 2.30
CA ASP A 24 -5.43 3.77 1.33
C ASP A 24 -6.22 2.75 0.50
N ILE A 25 -5.88 1.45 0.58
CA ILE A 25 -6.54 0.41 -0.21
C ILE A 25 -7.87 0.04 0.44
N ILE A 26 -8.95 0.56 -0.13
CA ILE A 26 -10.32 0.19 0.24
C ILE A 26 -10.82 -1.00 -0.58
N SER A 27 -11.54 -1.92 0.07
CA SER A 27 -12.26 -2.99 -0.63
C SER A 27 -13.40 -2.38 -1.45
N LYS A 28 -13.33 -2.51 -2.78
CA LYS A 28 -14.41 -2.10 -3.70
C LYS A 28 -15.56 -3.11 -3.80
N ALA A 29 -15.48 -4.23 -3.10
CA ALA A 29 -16.54 -5.24 -3.10
C ALA A 29 -17.64 -4.87 -2.10
N PHE A 30 -18.64 -4.14 -2.56
CA PHE A 30 -19.99 -4.23 -2.00
C PHE A 30 -20.79 -5.13 -2.94
N GLN A 31 -21.07 -6.34 -2.47
CA GLN A 31 -22.01 -7.27 -3.10
C GLN A 31 -23.44 -6.92 -2.67
#